data_AF-A0A840NPI6-F1
#
_entry.id   AF-A0A840NPI6-F1
#
_cell.length_a   1.000
_cell.length_b   1.000
_cell.length_c   1.000
_cell.angle_alpha   90.00
_cell.angle_beta   90.00
_cell.angle_gamma   90.00
#
_symmetry.space_group_name_H-M   'P 1'
#
loop_
_entity.id
_entity.type
_entity.pdbx_description
1 polymer ?
#
loop_
_entity_poly.entity_id
_entity_poly.type
_entity_poly.pdbx_seq_one_letter_code
_entity_poly.pdbx_strand_id
1 'polypeptide(L)'
;MLHPLRKLIAFIFVTLTIIVLVTDSVHSVSTAHWTTTPLNKILANLLQTDTSELNQSIRNIIPTFLSSICIALTYLPAWSIFGALAIAFCILNHEKQKPFHKISYI
;
A
#
# COMPACT_ATOMS: atom_id res chain seq x y z
N MET A 1 5.67 -11.03 -20.46
CA MET A 1 6.22 -9.71 -20.04
C MET A 1 5.50 -9.08 -18.86
N LEU A 2 4.18 -9.26 -18.68
CA LEU A 2 3.45 -8.67 -17.55
C LEU A 2 3.84 -9.25 -16.17
N HIS A 3 4.19 -10.54 -16.12
CA HIS A 3 4.57 -11.24 -14.89
C HIS A 3 5.81 -10.65 -14.17
N PRO A 4 6.96 -10.41 -14.83
CA PRO A 4 8.12 -9.79 -14.17
C PRO A 4 7.83 -8.35 -13.70
N LEU A 5 7.05 -7.57 -14.45
CA LEU A 5 6.61 -6.22 -14.05
C LEU A 5 5.77 -6.25 -12.78
N ARG A 6 4.80 -7.15 -12.70
CA ARG A 6 3.93 -7.30 -11.52
C ARG A 6 4.72 -7.74 -10.28
N LYS A 7 5.73 -8.61 -10.46
CA LYS A 7 6.65 -8.99 -9.38
C LYS A 7 7.47 -7.81 -8.87
N LEU A 8 7.99 -6.98 -9.77
CA LEU A 8 8.74 -5.77 -9.41
C LEU A 8 7.86 -4.75 -8.65
N ILE A 9 6.64 -4.53 -9.12
CA ILE A 9 5.67 -3.66 -8.44
C ILE A 9 5.35 -4.19 -7.03
N ALA A 10 5.08 -5.49 -6.89
CA ALA A 10 4.85 -6.10 -5.57
C ALA A 10 6.03 -5.88 -4.64
N PHE A 11 7.26 -6.08 -5.13
CA PHE A 11 8.48 -5.86 -4.35
C PHE A 11 8.63 -4.41 -3.88
N ILE A 12 8.31 -3.44 -4.75
CA ILE A 12 8.32 -2.01 -4.39
C ILE A 12 7.32 -1.73 -3.26
N PHE A 13 6.08 -2.24 -3.37
CA PHE A 13 5.06 -2.05 -2.33
C PHE A 13 5.44 -2.72 -1.00
N VAL A 14 6.03 -3.91 -1.03
CA VAL A 14 6.55 -4.57 0.19
C VAL A 14 7.62 -3.71 0.84
N THR A 15 8.58 -3.21 0.05
CA THR A 15 9.68 -2.38 0.56
C THR A 15 9.14 -1.09 1.18
N LEU A 16 8.22 -0.40 0.50
CA LEU A 16 7.56 0.79 1.02
C LEU A 16 6.80 0.52 2.33
N THR A 17 6.10 -0.61 2.41
CA THR A 17 5.38 -1.03 3.61
C THR A 17 6.34 -1.16 4.80
N ILE A 18 7.46 -1.83 4.60
CA ILE A 18 8.48 -2.05 5.64
C ILE A 18 9.07 -0.71 6.08
N ILE A 19 9.45 0.16 5.15
CA ILE A 19 10.04 1.47 5.47
C ILE A 19 9.07 2.27 6.34
N VAL A 20 7.81 2.43 5.89
CA VAL A 20 6.81 3.21 6.62
C VAL A 20 6.51 2.60 7.99
N LEU A 21 6.40 1.26 8.07
CA LEU A 21 6.15 0.56 9.32
C LEU A 21 7.27 0.78 10.33
N VAL A 22 8.53 0.71 9.89
CA VAL A 22 9.70 0.97 10.73
C VAL A 22 9.72 2.43 11.18
N THR A 23 9.47 3.37 10.28
CA THR A 23 9.41 4.81 10.62
C THR A 23 8.33 5.08 11.67
N ASP A 24 7.11 4.56 11.49
CA ASP A 24 6.02 4.71 12.46
C ASP A 24 6.36 4.06 13.80
N SER A 25 7.01 2.88 13.78
CA SER A 25 7.44 2.18 15.01
C SER A 25 8.50 2.98 15.78
N VAL A 26 9.50 3.54 15.08
CA VAL A 26 10.55 4.38 15.68
C VAL A 26 9.94 5.64 16.30
N HIS A 27 9.04 6.32 15.58
CA HIS A 27 8.33 7.47 16.12
C HIS A 27 7.47 7.10 17.32
N SER A 28 6.84 5.93 17.30
CA SER A 28 6.01 5.47 18.41
C SER A 28 6.83 5.20 19.67
N VAL A 29 7.99 4.55 19.52
CA VAL A 29 8.94 4.34 20.63
C VAL A 29 9.47 5.68 21.13
N SER A 30 9.84 6.59 20.22
CA SER A 30 10.40 7.90 20.57
C SER A 30 9.41 8.81 21.31
N THR A 31 8.12 8.69 21.03
CA THR A 31 7.07 9.53 21.64
C THR A 31 6.33 8.82 22.77
N ALA A 32 6.67 7.56 23.07
CA ALA A 32 5.98 6.67 24.01
C ALA A 32 4.46 6.54 23.75
N HIS A 33 4.00 6.92 22.56
CA HIS A 33 2.61 6.88 22.14
C HIS A 33 2.50 6.15 20.81
N TRP A 34 1.39 5.47 20.59
CA TRP A 34 1.12 4.81 19.30
C TRP A 34 0.90 5.88 18.23
N THR A 35 1.90 6.11 17.37
CA THR A 35 1.84 7.07 16.27
C THR A 35 1.83 6.32 14.95
N THR A 36 0.80 6.57 14.13
CA THR A 36 0.72 6.05 12.76
C THR A 36 0.57 7.19 11.79
N THR A 37 1.36 7.19 10.72
CA THR A 37 1.28 8.22 9.69
C THR A 37 0.20 7.86 8.66
N PRO A 38 -0.88 8.67 8.55
CA PRO A 38 -1.93 8.40 7.57
C PRO A 38 -1.44 8.72 6.15
N LEU A 39 -1.97 7.99 5.16
CA LEU A 39 -1.55 8.13 3.77
C LEU A 39 -1.78 9.54 3.22
N ASN A 40 -2.90 10.18 3.58
CA ASN A 40 -3.23 11.52 3.12
C ASN A 40 -2.17 12.56 3.47
N LYS A 41 -1.51 12.42 4.64
CA LYS A 41 -0.45 13.32 5.09
C LYS A 41 0.83 13.12 4.30
N ILE A 42 1.16 11.86 3.98
CA ILE A 42 2.30 11.54 3.09
C ILE A 42 2.04 12.11 1.70
N LEU A 43 0.82 11.91 1.18
CA LEU A 43 0.45 12.34 -0.17
C LEU A 43 0.39 13.87 -0.29
N ALA A 44 -0.17 14.55 0.72
CA ALA A 44 -0.16 16.00 0.86
C ALA A 44 1.27 16.55 0.86
N ASN A 45 2.16 15.96 1.67
CA ASN A 45 3.56 16.36 1.74
C ASN A 45 4.31 16.11 0.41
N LEU A 46 4.03 15.00 -0.28
CA LEU A 46 4.64 14.67 -1.56
C LEU A 46 4.20 15.64 -2.68
N LEU A 47 2.91 15.99 -2.70
CA LEU A 47 2.31 16.90 -3.68
C LEU A 47 2.47 18.37 -3.31
N GLN A 48 3.06 18.68 -2.14
CA GLN A 48 3.16 20.03 -1.59
C GLN A 48 1.80 20.76 -1.54
N THR A 49 0.75 20.05 -1.15
CA THR A 49 -0.63 20.54 -1.08
C THR A 49 -1.23 20.22 0.29
N ASP A 50 -2.32 20.91 0.64
CA ASP A 50 -3.03 20.64 1.88
C ASP A 50 -3.94 19.42 1.77
N THR A 51 -4.19 18.75 2.90
CA THR A 51 -5.10 17.60 2.96
C THR A 51 -6.54 17.94 2.54
N SER A 52 -6.95 19.19 2.71
CA SER A 52 -8.25 19.72 2.26
C SER A 52 -8.33 19.80 0.74
N GLU A 53 -7.31 20.38 0.10
CA GLU A 53 -7.20 20.46 -1.36
C GLU A 53 -7.09 19.08 -1.99
N LEU A 54 -6.36 18.17 -1.34
CA LEU A 54 -6.28 16.77 -1.75
C LEU A 54 -7.65 16.08 -1.70
N ASN A 55 -8.40 16.27 -0.62
CA ASN A 55 -9.76 15.74 -0.50
C ASN A 55 -10.72 16.36 -1.53
N GLN A 56 -10.58 17.66 -1.81
CA GLN A 56 -11.35 18.37 -2.83
C GLN A 56 -11.07 17.79 -4.22
N SER A 57 -9.79 17.55 -4.54
CA SER A 57 -9.37 16.93 -5.80
C SER A 57 -9.98 15.54 -5.97
N ILE A 58 -9.95 14.71 -4.91
CA ILE A 58 -10.59 13.38 -4.93
C ILE A 58 -12.09 13.48 -5.20
N ARG A 59 -12.79 14.44 -4.57
CA ARG A 59 -14.23 14.69 -4.79
C ARG A 59 -14.56 15.15 -6.20
N ASN A 60 -13.65 15.87 -6.84
CA ASN A 60 -13.85 16.38 -8.20
C ASN A 60 -13.63 15.32 -9.28
N ILE A 61 -12.72 14.37 -9.05
CA ILE A 61 -12.33 13.36 -10.04
C ILE A 61 -13.23 12.12 -9.95
N ILE A 62 -13.71 11.77 -8.75
CA ILE A 62 -14.38 10.50 -8.48
C ILE A 62 -15.86 10.73 -8.12
N PRO A 63 -16.79 9.87 -8.56
CA PRO A 63 -18.19 9.94 -8.15
C PRO A 63 -18.36 10.00 -6.63
N THR A 64 -19.34 10.76 -6.16
CA THR A 64 -19.50 11.13 -4.74
C THR A 64 -19.43 9.93 -3.78
N PHE A 65 -20.08 8.82 -4.10
CA PHE A 65 -20.05 7.60 -3.28
C PHE A 65 -18.64 7.02 -3.15
N LEU A 66 -17.93 6.89 -4.27
CA LEU A 66 -16.57 6.37 -4.30
C LEU A 66 -15.56 7.36 -3.69
N SER A 67 -15.78 8.67 -3.87
CA SER A 67 -14.91 9.70 -3.29
C SER A 67 -14.87 9.63 -1.76
N SER A 68 -16.01 9.34 -1.11
CA SER A 68 -16.06 9.20 0.34
C SER A 68 -15.27 8.00 0.82
N ILE A 69 -15.33 6.88 0.09
CA ILE A 69 -14.57 5.67 0.38
C ILE A 69 -13.06 5.93 0.18
N CYS A 70 -12.68 6.56 -0.93
CA CYS A 70 -11.29 6.90 -1.20
C CYS A 70 -10.71 7.85 -0.15
N ILE A 71 -11.47 8.86 0.27
CA ILE A 71 -11.07 9.78 1.34
C ILE A 71 -10.91 9.00 2.65
N ALA A 72 -11.89 8.17 3.04
CA ALA A 72 -11.78 7.37 4.27
C ALA A 72 -10.56 6.45 4.24
N LEU A 73 -10.26 5.85 3.07
CA LEU A 73 -9.11 4.99 2.89
C LEU A 73 -7.79 5.76 3.08
N THR A 74 -7.69 7.01 2.63
CA THR A 74 -6.45 7.80 2.77
C THR A 74 -6.15 8.21 4.21
N TYR A 75 -7.12 8.15 5.12
CA TYR A 75 -6.89 8.35 6.55
C TYR A 75 -6.34 7.10 7.27
N LEU A 76 -6.33 5.93 6.63
CA LEU A 76 -5.71 4.74 7.22
C LEU A 76 -4.18 4.88 7.27
N PRO A 77 -3.52 4.15 8.19
CA PRO A 77 -2.06 4.09 8.23
C PRO A 77 -1.49 3.68 6.88
N ALA A 78 -0.49 4.41 6.39
CA ALA A 78 0.04 4.19 5.05
C ALA A 78 0.63 2.78 4.87
N TRP A 79 1.27 2.21 5.90
CA TRP A 79 1.76 0.83 5.87
C TRP A 79 0.64 -0.19 5.65
N SER A 80 -0.57 0.07 6.18
CA SER A 80 -1.70 -0.85 6.02
C SER A 80 -2.17 -0.89 4.57
N ILE A 81 -2.25 0.28 3.92
CA ILE A 81 -2.68 0.39 2.52
C ILE A 81 -1.63 -0.22 1.58
N PHE A 82 -0.35 0.11 1.77
CA PHE A 82 0.73 -0.46 0.97
C PHE A 82 0.84 -1.98 1.17
N GLY A 83 0.65 -2.46 2.39
CA GLY A 83 0.64 -3.89 2.70
C GLY A 83 -0.50 -4.62 2.00
N ALA A 84 -1.72 -4.07 2.03
CA ALA A 84 -2.87 -4.65 1.33
C ALA A 84 -2.63 -4.72 -0.20
N LEU A 85 -2.08 -3.66 -0.79
CA LEU A 85 -1.71 -3.64 -2.21
C LEU A 85 -0.63 -4.69 -2.52
N ALA A 86 0.42 -4.78 -1.69
CA ALA A 86 1.48 -5.77 -1.84
C ALA A 86 0.93 -7.20 -1.86
N ILE A 87 0.03 -7.53 -0.92
CA ILE A 87 -0.63 -8.83 -0.84
C ILE A 87 -1.44 -9.10 -2.10
N ALA A 88 -2.25 -8.14 -2.55
CA ALA A 88 -3.04 -8.28 -3.78
C ALA A 88 -2.14 -8.56 -5.00
N PHE A 89 -1.05 -7.81 -5.16
CA PHE A 89 -0.10 -8.05 -6.25
C PHE A 89 0.60 -9.41 -6.15
N CYS A 90 0.97 -9.84 -4.93
CA CYS A 90 1.57 -11.14 -4.67
C CYS A 90 0.61 -12.28 -5.04
N ILE A 91 -0.65 -12.23 -4.59
CA ILE A 91 -1.67 -13.25 -4.90
C ILE A 91 -1.90 -13.34 -6.40
N LEU A 92 -2.08 -12.19 -7.06
CA LEU A 92 -2.25 -12.16 -8.51
C LEU A 92 -1.02 -12.72 -9.23
N ASN A 93 0.18 -12.68 -8.62
CA ASN A 93 1.44 -13.13 -9.20
C ASN A 93 1.75 -14.59 -8.82
N HIS A 94 0.96 -15.19 -7.94
CA HIS A 94 1.11 -16.57 -7.57
C HIS A 94 0.59 -17.44 -8.72
N GLU A 95 1.46 -17.80 -9.65
CA GLU A 95 1.16 -18.92 -10.55
C GLU A 95 0.83 -20.14 -9.69
N LYS A 96 -0.21 -20.90 -10.06
CA LYS A 96 -0.45 -22.21 -9.46
C LYS A 96 0.84 -23.00 -9.63
N GLN A 97 1.55 -23.28 -8.53
CA GLN A 97 2.71 -24.15 -8.58
C GLN A 97 2.28 -25.41 -9.33
N LYS A 98 2.89 -25.69 -10.48
CA LYS A 98 2.68 -26.97 -11.16
C LYS A 98 2.93 -28.04 -10.09
N PRO A 99 1.99 -28.99 -9.89
CA PRO A 99 2.18 -30.02 -8.89
C PRO A 99 3.56 -30.62 -9.15
N PHE A 100 4.38 -30.66 -8.09
CA PHE A 100 5.72 -31.25 -8.10
C PHE A 100 5.66 -32.47 -9.00
N HIS A 101 6.32 -32.39 -10.17
CA HIS A 101 6.43 -33.53 -11.05
C HIS A 101 7.09 -34.60 -10.20
N LYS A 102 6.29 -35.60 -9.78
CA LYS A 102 6.78 -36.77 -9.09
C LYS A 102 7.87 -37.32 -9.98
N ILE A 103 9.13 -37.20 -9.55
CA ILE A 103 10.24 -37.84 -10.22
C ILE A 103 9.99 -39.33 -9.99
N SER A 104 9.31 -39.96 -10.94
CA SER A 104 9.10 -41.40 -10.96
C SER A 104 10.41 -41.99 -11.49
N TYR A 105 11.32 -42.30 -10.59
CA TYR A 105 12.41 -43.23 -10.90
C TYR A 105 11.77 -44.61 -11.11
N ILE A 106 11.74 -45.05 -12.37
CA ILE A 106 11.64 -46.45 -12.76
C ILE A 106 12.87 -46.74 -13.61
#